data_AF-A0A8I0FRF9-F1
#
_entry.id   AF-A0A8I0FRF9-F1
#
_cell.length_a   1.000
_cell.length_b   1.000
_cell.length_c   1.000
_cell.angle_alpha   90.00
_cell.angle_beta   90.00
_cell.angle_gamma   90.00
#
_symmetry.space_group_name_H-M   'P 1'
#
loop_
_entity.id
_entity.type
_entity.pdbx_description
1 polymer ?
#
loop_
_entity_poly.entity_id
_entity_poly.type
_entity_poly.pdbx_seq_one_letter_code
_entity_poly.pdbx_strand_id
1 'polypeptide(L)' 'MSIGFWQIAIVVILVVLLFGRGKISSLMGDVAKGIKSFKKGMSNDEVDNSPKNVSENNPDTDKKE' A
#
# COMPACT_ATOMS: atom_id res chain seq x y z
N MET A 1 28.98 -16.33 -4.30
CA MET A 1 28.35 -15.02 -4.57
C MET A 1 26.96 -15.04 -3.98
N SER A 2 26.78 -14.39 -2.83
CA SER A 2 25.48 -14.37 -2.16
C SER A 2 24.53 -13.45 -2.91
N ILE A 3 23.29 -13.89 -3.14
CA ILE A 3 22.19 -12.96 -3.44
C ILE A 3 22.10 -12.05 -2.21
N GLY A 4 22.63 -10.85 -2.34
CA GLY A 4 22.61 -9.81 -1.33
C GLY A 4 21.44 -8.88 -1.58
N PHE A 5 21.17 -8.04 -0.58
CA PHE A 5 20.15 -6.99 -0.66
C PHE A 5 20.32 -6.08 -1.90
N TRP A 6 21.57 -5.88 -2.34
CA TRP A 6 21.91 -5.09 -3.52
C TRP A 6 21.31 -5.62 -4.82
N GLN A 7 21.25 -6.95 -5.00
CA GLN A 7 20.65 -7.57 -6.19
C GLN A 7 19.13 -7.39 -6.20
N ILE A 8 18.46 -7.53 -5.04
CA ILE A 8 17.02 -7.30 -4.93
C ILE A 8 16.67 -5.85 -5.29
N ALA A 9 17.44 -4.88 -4.81
CA ALA A 9 17.19 -3.46 -5.11
C ALA A 9 17.24 -3.17 -6.63
N ILE A 10 18.21 -3.74 -7.34
CA ILE A 10 18.33 -3.63 -8.80
C ILE A 10 17.13 -4.26 -9.52
N VAL A 11 16.67 -5.42 -9.08
CA VAL A 11 15.48 -6.06 -9.66
C VAL A 11 14.23 -5.21 -9.45
N VAL A 12 14.05 -4.66 -8.23
CA VAL A 12 12.91 -3.78 -7.91
C VAL A 12 12.92 -2.53 -8.78
N ILE A 13 14.09 -1.92 -9.02
CA ILE A 13 14.19 -0.73 -9.90
C ILE A 13 13.72 -1.05 -11.32
N LEU A 14 14.09 -2.21 -11.86
CA LEU A 14 13.66 -2.65 -13.20
C LEU A 14 12.15 -2.88 -13.26
N VAL A 15 11.59 -3.54 -12.24
CA VAL A 15 10.14 -3.75 -12.15
C VAL A 15 9.40 -2.41 -12.11
N VAL A 16 9.89 -1.43 -11.33
CA VAL A 16 9.28 -0.10 -11.25
C VAL A 16 9.37 0.66 -12.58
N LEU A 17 10.48 0.53 -13.31
CA LEU A 17 10.65 1.15 -14.64
C LEU A 17 9.74 0.52 -15.70
N LEU A 18 9.58 -0.81 -15.70
CA LEU A 18 8.77 -1.53 -16.68
C LEU A 18 7.26 -1.33 -16.48
N PHE A 19 6.81 -1.38 -15.22
CA PHE A 19 5.39 -1.27 -14.89
C PHE A 19 4.96 0.18 -14.59
N GLY A 20 5.92 1.05 -14.30
CA GLY A 20 5.68 2.44 -13.93
C GLY A 20 5.12 2.61 -12.51
N ARG A 21 5.43 3.75 -11.89
CA ARG A 21 4.96 4.12 -10.53
C ARG A 21 3.43 4.16 -10.37
N GLY A 22 2.69 4.47 -11.44
CA GLY A 22 1.23 4.60 -11.40
C GLY A 22 0.52 3.28 -11.15
N LYS A 23 0.88 2.22 -11.90
CA LYS A 23 0.29 0.88 -11.75
C LYS A 23 0.61 0.28 -10.39
N ILE A 24 1.85 0.43 -9.92
CA ILE A 24 2.32 -0.13 -8.65
C ILE A 24 1.63 0.53 -7.45
N SER A 25 1.41 1.85 -7.49
CA SER A 25 0.74 2.57 -6.40
C SER A 25 -0.70 2.10 -6.18
N SER A 26 -1.48 1.95 -7.25
CA SER A 26 -2.86 1.45 -7.17
C SER A 26 -2.92 0.01 -6.67
N LEU A 27 -2.07 -0.87 -7.21
CA LEU A 27 -1.99 -2.28 -6.79
C LEU A 27 -1.54 -2.42 -5.32
N MET A 28 -0.56 -1.63 -4.90
CA MET A 28 -0.09 -1.61 -3.51
C MET A 28 -1.20 -1.13 -2.56
N GLY A 29 -2.03 -0.16 -2.97
CA GLY A 29 -3.19 0.29 -2.20
C GLY A 29 -4.22 -0.81 -1.95
N ASP A 30 -4.55 -1.59 -2.98
CA ASP A 30 -5.50 -2.70 -2.88
C ASP A 30 -4.93 -3.88 -2.07
N VAL A 31 -3.65 -4.19 -2.28
CA VAL A 31 -2.92 -5.19 -1.48
C VAL A 31 -2.84 -4.76 -0.02
N ALA A 32 -2.55 -3.48 0.28
CA ALA A 32 -2.49 -2.95 1.63
C ALA A 32 -3.86 -3.02 2.33
N LYS A 33 -4.97 -2.73 1.64
CA LYS A 33 -6.33 -2.90 2.18
C LYS A 33 -6.64 -4.36 2.48
N GLY A 34 -6.24 -5.28 1.60
CA GLY A 34 -6.39 -6.72 1.79
C GLY A 34 -5.61 -7.23 3.00
N ILE A 35 -4.32 -6.89 3.09
CA ILE A 35 -3.45 -7.26 4.23
C ILE A 35 -3.93 -6.61 5.53
N LYS A 36 -4.38 -5.34 5.52
CA LYS A 36 -4.94 -4.68 6.71
C LYS A 36 -6.20 -5.37 7.22
N SER A 37 -7.07 -5.80 6.31
CA SER A 37 -8.30 -6.53 6.65
C SER A 37 -7.99 -7.95 7.15
N PHE A 38 -7.01 -8.62 6.53
CA PHE A 38 -6.51 -9.93 6.97
C PHE A 38 -5.89 -9.84 8.37
N LYS A 39 -5.02 -8.86 8.62
CA LYS A 39 -4.43 -8.62 9.94
C LYS A 39 -5.50 -8.26 10.97
N LYS A 40 -6.47 -7.42 10.62
CA LYS A 40 -7.57 -7.05 11.53
C LYS A 40 -8.46 -8.24 11.86
N GLY A 41 -8.72 -9.13 10.90
CA GLY A 41 -9.43 -10.39 11.13
C GLY A 41 -8.66 -11.36 12.01
N MET A 42 -7.35 -11.46 11.84
CA MET A 42 -6.47 -12.33 12.64
C MET A 42 -6.21 -11.78 14.05
N SER A 43 -6.15 -10.45 14.22
CA SER A 43 -5.94 -9.79 15.50
C SER A 43 -7.22 -9.56 16.31
N ASN A 44 -8.39 -9.97 15.81
CA ASN A 44 -9.67 -9.78 16.51
C ASN A 44 -9.87 -10.75 17.70
N ASP A 45 -8.92 -11.66 17.95
CA ASP A 45 -8.84 -12.45 19.18
C ASP A 45 -8.18 -11.70 20.35
N GLU A 46 -7.54 -10.55 20.11
CA GLU A 46 -6.88 -9.75 21.15
C GLU A 46 -7.31 -8.28 21.09
N VAL A 47 -8.43 -8.00 21.77
CA VAL A 47 -8.85 -6.70 22.34
C VAL A 47 -9.10 -5.55 21.35
N ASP A 48 -10.38 -5.18 21.28
CA ASP A 48 -10.93 -3.95 20.70
C ASP A 48 -10.12 -2.69 21.05
N ASN A 49 -9.51 -2.06 20.04
CA ASN A 49 -9.42 -0.60 20.00
C ASN A 49 -9.30 -0.01 18.58
N SER A 50 -10.38 0.69 18.21
CA SER A 50 -10.42 1.89 17.36
C SER A 50 -10.69 1.72 15.85
N PRO A 51 -11.80 2.30 15.33
CA PRO A 51 -11.99 2.54 13.92
C PRO A 51 -11.30 3.85 13.53
N LYS A 52 -10.06 3.78 13.06
CA LYS A 52 -9.48 4.89 12.30
C LYS A 52 -9.74 4.63 10.81
N ASN A 53 -10.87 5.19 10.35
CA ASN A 53 -11.07 5.59 8.97
C ASN A 53 -9.80 6.33 8.51
N VAL A 54 -9.16 5.83 7.47
CA VAL A 54 -8.06 6.53 6.79
C VAL A 54 -8.49 6.73 5.35
N SER A 55 -8.81 7.98 5.06
CA SER A 55 -8.90 8.63 3.76
C SER A 55 -9.93 8.10 2.79
N GLU A 56 -11.14 8.64 2.95
CA GLU A 56 -11.86 9.22 1.81
C GLU A 56 -11.00 10.35 1.22
N ASN A 57 -10.16 10.03 0.22
CA ASN A 57 -9.63 11.04 -0.68
C ASN A 57 -10.73 11.36 -1.69
N ASN A 58 -11.52 12.38 -1.40
CA ASN A 58 -12.34 13.05 -2.41
C ASN A 58 -11.60 14.33 -2.81
N PRO A 59 -10.93 14.40 -3.97
CA PRO A 59 -10.49 15.67 -4.52
C PRO A 59 -11.69 16.28 -5.25
N ASP A 60 -12.68 16.76 -4.50
CA ASP A 60 -13.70 17.65 -5.05
C ASP A 60 -13.12 19.05 -5.08
N THR A 61 -12.79 19.46 -6.30
CA THR A 61 -12.78 20.84 -6.77
C THR A 61 -13.97 21.62 -6.23
N ASP A 62 -13.78 22.73 -5.52
CA ASP A 62 -14.59 23.94 -5.78
C ASP A 62 -14.02 25.20 -5.12
N LYS A 63 -13.76 26.17 -5.99
CA LYS A 63 -13.92 27.62 -5.87
C LYS A 63 -13.95 28.22 -4.45
N LYS A 64 -12.92 29.02 -4.14
CA LYS A 64 -13.01 30.08 -3.13
C LYS A 64 -12.83 31.43 -3.80
N GLU A 65 -13.90 32.23 -3.69
CA GLU A 65 -13.92 33.69 -3.82
C GLU A 65 -12.87 34.37 -2.94
#